data_AF-A0A7S1BMG5-F1
#
_entry.id   AF-A0A7S1BMG5-F1
#
_cell.length_a   1.000
_cell.length_b   1.000
_cell.length_c   1.000
_cell.angle_alpha   90.00
_cell.angle_beta   90.00
_cell.angle_gamma   90.00
#
_symmetry.space_group_name_H-M   'P 1'
#
loop_
_entity.id
_entity.type
_entity.pdbx_description
1 polymer ?
#
loop_
_entity_poly.entity_id
_entity_poly.type
_entity_poly.pdbx_seq_one_letter_code
_entity_poly.pdbx_strand_id
1 'polypeptide(L)'
;MKREDLPSHNIAMTVEELMYSKLHDNQEVLPWKAGCLSMPRLFFGAMESKPEEISAGVPNVGLNPNNFTTLRFRKHHRKGAFTFNRFGKNMIDVSKLKHVEQVPHPHLVAPKLCPRPPLPCYDESLLRVNHYLGSWESYSSRGGYVARTVTDFQLRASINEGEDDDIRPWLGTFVEKLETKRAYKLLEDAGVVTLHVELYQNRTEFSVKENVTNYMVGPMLGSN
;
A
#
# COMPACT_ATOMS: atom_id res chain seq x y z
N MET A 1 -11.54 -14.21 -4.44
CA MET A 1 -10.78 -15.10 -5.36
C MET A 1 -9.52 -15.55 -4.65
N LYS A 2 -9.17 -16.84 -4.67
CA LYS A 2 -7.95 -17.34 -4.03
C LYS A 2 -6.78 -17.19 -4.99
N ARG A 3 -5.57 -17.03 -4.46
CA ARG A 3 -4.34 -16.86 -5.26
C ARG A 3 -4.10 -18.05 -6.21
N GLU A 4 -4.49 -19.25 -5.79
CA GLU A 4 -4.44 -20.49 -6.56
C GLU A 4 -5.22 -20.41 -7.88
N ASP A 5 -6.14 -19.46 -7.99
CA ASP A 5 -6.96 -19.28 -9.18
C ASP A 5 -6.21 -18.50 -10.29
N LEU A 6 -5.02 -17.92 -10.06
CA LEU A 6 -4.32 -17.12 -11.08
C LEU A 6 -3.72 -18.00 -12.20
N PRO A 7 -3.70 -17.53 -13.48
CA PRO A 7 -3.11 -18.29 -14.59
C PRO A 7 -1.65 -18.68 -14.34
N SER A 8 -1.27 -19.87 -14.81
CA SER A 8 0.12 -20.33 -14.74
C SER A 8 1.06 -19.38 -15.52
N HIS A 9 2.29 -19.24 -15.05
CA HIS A 9 3.27 -18.25 -15.53
C HIS A 9 3.73 -18.38 -17.00
N ASN A 10 3.30 -19.42 -17.72
CA ASN A 10 3.71 -19.67 -19.11
C ASN A 10 2.81 -19.00 -20.16
N ILE A 11 1.81 -18.23 -19.73
CA ILE A 11 0.90 -17.53 -20.64
C ILE A 11 1.17 -16.03 -20.49
N ALA A 12 1.80 -15.43 -21.50
CA ALA A 12 1.86 -13.97 -21.60
C ALA A 12 0.43 -13.47 -21.80
N MET A 13 -0.11 -12.82 -20.78
CA MET A 13 -1.48 -12.32 -20.75
C MET A 13 -1.44 -10.86 -20.27
N THR A 14 -2.14 -9.99 -20.97
CA THR A 14 -2.34 -8.59 -20.56
C THR A 14 -3.21 -8.53 -19.31
N VAL A 15 -3.15 -7.41 -18.58
CA VAL A 15 -4.05 -7.17 -17.44
C VAL A 15 -5.52 -7.21 -17.90
N GLU A 16 -5.81 -6.69 -19.09
CA GLU A 16 -7.15 -6.73 -19.69
C GLU A 16 -7.61 -8.17 -19.91
N GLU A 17 -6.82 -9.01 -20.56
CA GLU A 17 -7.13 -10.44 -20.77
C GLU A 17 -7.27 -11.20 -19.46
N LEU A 18 -6.44 -10.91 -18.46
CA LEU A 18 -6.54 -11.50 -17.13
C LEU A 18 -7.88 -11.15 -16.48
N MET A 19 -8.24 -9.87 -16.52
CA MET A 19 -9.53 -9.40 -15.99
C MET A 19 -10.69 -10.06 -16.72
N TYR A 20 -10.66 -10.11 -18.05
CA TYR A 20 -11.68 -10.79 -18.83
C TYR A 20 -11.77 -12.28 -18.44
N SER A 21 -10.67 -13.01 -18.43
CA SER A 21 -10.67 -14.46 -18.15
C SER A 21 -11.22 -14.83 -16.77
N LYS A 22 -11.15 -13.91 -15.79
CA LYS A 22 -11.57 -14.18 -14.40
C LYS A 22 -12.92 -13.60 -14.01
N LEU A 23 -13.40 -12.61 -14.75
CA LEU A 23 -14.64 -11.91 -14.41
C LEU A 23 -15.78 -12.23 -15.38
N HIS A 24 -15.50 -12.97 -16.46
CA HIS A 24 -16.50 -13.35 -17.46
C HIS A 24 -17.60 -14.30 -16.93
N ASP A 25 -17.35 -15.02 -15.84
CA ASP A 25 -18.33 -15.93 -15.25
C ASP A 25 -19.46 -15.19 -14.52
N ASN A 26 -19.26 -13.91 -14.15
CA ASN A 26 -20.25 -13.05 -13.47
C ASN A 26 -20.63 -11.85 -14.35
N GLN A 27 -21.26 -12.14 -15.51
CA GLN A 27 -21.59 -11.25 -16.64
C GLN A 27 -22.17 -9.83 -16.36
N GLU A 28 -22.44 -9.43 -15.12
CA GLU A 28 -23.17 -8.18 -14.85
C GLU A 28 -22.29 -6.94 -14.67
N VAL A 29 -21.01 -7.06 -14.31
CA VAL A 29 -20.12 -5.88 -14.15
C VAL A 29 -18.68 -6.22 -14.53
N LEU A 30 -18.30 -5.95 -15.79
CA LEU A 30 -16.89 -5.95 -16.17
C LEU A 30 -16.18 -4.78 -15.46
N PRO A 31 -15.19 -5.02 -14.58
CA PRO A 31 -14.50 -3.94 -13.89
C PRO A 31 -13.58 -3.15 -14.81
N TRP A 32 -13.28 -3.68 -16.00
CA TRP A 32 -12.63 -2.96 -17.09
C TRP A 32 -13.67 -2.40 -18.07
N LYS A 33 -14.29 -1.27 -17.71
CA LYS A 33 -15.29 -0.62 -18.56
C LYS A 33 -14.64 0.52 -19.33
N ALA A 34 -14.81 0.54 -20.65
CA ALA A 34 -14.37 1.63 -21.52
C ALA A 34 -12.86 1.98 -21.41
N GLY A 35 -11.98 1.02 -21.13
CA GLY A 35 -10.54 1.32 -20.99
C GLY A 35 -10.15 1.88 -19.62
N CYS A 36 -10.98 1.66 -18.61
CA CYS A 36 -10.70 2.06 -17.24
C CYS A 36 -11.02 0.94 -16.26
N LEU A 37 -10.18 0.82 -15.23
CA LEU A 37 -10.37 -0.08 -14.11
C LEU A 37 -10.24 0.65 -12.78
N SER A 38 -11.31 0.63 -12.00
CA SER A 38 -11.32 1.14 -10.63
C SER A 38 -10.85 0.06 -9.65
N MET A 39 -9.83 0.41 -8.86
CA MET A 39 -9.26 -0.42 -7.80
C MET A 39 -9.73 0.11 -6.44
N PRO A 40 -10.45 -0.69 -5.63
CA PRO A 40 -10.86 -0.29 -4.31
C PRO A 40 -9.63 -0.12 -3.43
N ARG A 41 -9.72 0.87 -2.53
CA ARG A 41 -8.64 1.18 -1.59
C ARG A 41 -9.03 0.67 -0.21
N LEU A 42 -8.06 0.10 0.50
CA LEU A 42 -8.17 -0.21 1.92
C LEU A 42 -7.09 0.53 2.69
N PHE A 43 -7.47 1.21 3.76
CA PHE A 43 -6.56 1.98 4.58
C PHE A 43 -5.95 1.10 5.67
N PHE A 44 -4.62 1.03 5.70
CA PHE A 44 -3.85 0.35 6.73
C PHE A 44 -3.25 1.37 7.69
N GLY A 45 -3.44 1.14 8.99
CA GLY A 45 -2.92 1.99 10.07
C GLY A 45 -1.40 1.91 10.19
N ALA A 46 -0.89 2.41 11.32
CA ALA A 46 0.54 2.37 11.66
C ALA A 46 0.83 1.46 12.87
N MET A 47 -0.14 0.65 13.28
CA MET A 47 0.08 -0.36 14.30
C MET A 47 0.90 -1.50 13.71
N GLU A 48 2.11 -1.68 14.24
CA GLU A 48 3.01 -2.75 13.80
C GLU A 48 2.52 -4.12 14.23
N SER A 49 2.81 -5.09 13.38
CA SER A 49 2.65 -6.52 13.65
C SER A 49 3.77 -6.99 14.57
N LYS A 50 3.59 -8.14 15.22
CA LYS A 50 4.62 -8.70 16.08
C LYS A 50 5.83 -9.19 15.27
N PRO A 51 7.05 -9.26 15.85
CA PRO A 51 8.24 -9.69 15.13
C PRO A 51 8.10 -11.06 14.44
N GLU A 52 7.43 -12.02 15.09
CA GLU A 52 7.14 -13.34 14.55
C GLU A 52 6.18 -13.28 13.35
N GLU A 53 5.23 -12.35 13.37
CA GLU A 53 4.31 -12.12 12.27
C GLU A 53 5.05 -11.47 11.11
N ILE A 54 5.85 -10.42 11.36
CA ILE A 54 6.63 -9.71 10.33
C ILE A 54 7.54 -10.66 9.55
N SER A 55 8.15 -11.63 10.24
CA SER A 55 9.09 -12.58 9.63
C SER A 55 8.42 -13.81 9.00
N ALA A 56 7.12 -14.00 9.22
CA ALA A 56 6.40 -15.17 8.72
C ALA A 56 6.40 -15.23 7.18
N GLY A 57 6.90 -16.34 6.64
CA GLY A 57 6.96 -16.60 5.19
C GLY A 57 8.05 -15.80 4.45
N VAL A 58 8.94 -15.12 5.16
CA VAL A 58 10.04 -14.35 4.56
C VAL A 58 11.22 -15.28 4.27
N PRO A 59 11.70 -15.35 3.01
CA PRO A 59 12.86 -16.18 2.68
C PRO A 59 14.12 -15.74 3.43
N ASN A 60 14.93 -16.70 3.89
CA ASN A 60 16.21 -16.42 4.50
C ASN A 60 17.27 -16.10 3.43
N VAL A 61 17.20 -14.90 2.86
CA VAL A 61 18.05 -14.43 1.75
C VAL A 61 18.82 -13.15 2.07
N GLY A 62 18.93 -12.80 3.36
CA GLY A 62 19.59 -11.57 3.81
C GLY A 62 18.73 -10.31 3.71
N LEU A 63 17.45 -10.42 3.37
CA LEU A 63 16.51 -9.29 3.38
C LEU A 63 15.94 -9.08 4.77
N ASN A 64 15.93 -7.83 5.25
CA ASN A 64 15.30 -7.48 6.53
C ASN A 64 13.79 -7.28 6.33
N PRO A 65 12.91 -8.09 6.96
CA PRO A 65 11.46 -7.94 6.78
C PRO A 65 10.90 -6.61 7.32
N ASN A 66 11.59 -5.97 8.27
CA ASN A 66 11.22 -4.64 8.79
C ASN A 66 11.43 -3.51 7.77
N ASN A 67 12.02 -3.80 6.62
CA ASN A 67 12.13 -2.82 5.56
C ASN A 67 10.86 -2.74 4.69
N PHE A 68 9.93 -3.69 4.82
CA PHE A 68 8.76 -3.79 3.95
C PHE A 68 7.47 -3.45 4.71
N THR A 69 6.88 -2.30 4.37
CA THR A 69 5.59 -1.83 4.92
C THR A 69 4.48 -2.88 4.84
N THR A 70 4.46 -3.66 3.75
CA THR A 70 3.47 -4.73 3.52
C THR A 70 3.60 -5.91 4.49
N LEU A 71 4.75 -6.06 5.17
CA LEU A 71 4.98 -7.08 6.20
C LEU A 71 4.75 -6.53 7.62
N ARG A 72 5.00 -5.22 7.82
CA ARG A 72 4.88 -4.54 9.11
C ARG A 72 3.47 -4.24 9.53
N PHE A 73 2.63 -3.76 8.61
CA PHE A 73 1.30 -3.26 8.95
C PHE A 73 0.24 -4.17 8.34
N ARG A 74 -0.54 -4.83 9.18
CA ARG A 74 -1.65 -5.73 8.76
C ARG A 74 -3.02 -5.18 9.12
N LYS A 75 -3.04 -4.29 10.11
CA LYS A 75 -4.26 -3.73 10.69
C LYS A 75 -4.82 -2.64 9.80
N HIS A 76 -6.10 -2.78 9.47
CA HIS A 76 -6.77 -1.92 8.51
C HIS A 76 -8.12 -1.41 9.04
N HIS A 77 -8.64 -0.40 8.35
CA HIS A 77 -9.98 0.12 8.58
C HIS A 77 -11.04 -0.82 8.03
N ARG A 78 -12.29 -0.77 8.49
CA ARG A 78 -13.35 -1.63 7.95
C ARG A 78 -13.44 -1.57 6.43
N LYS A 79 -13.44 -2.73 5.77
CA LYS A 79 -13.60 -2.85 4.31
C LYS A 79 -14.92 -2.21 3.87
N GLY A 80 -14.88 -1.41 2.80
CA GLY A 80 -16.03 -0.64 2.30
C GLY A 80 -16.35 0.67 3.04
N ALA A 81 -15.76 0.94 4.22
CA ALA A 81 -16.04 2.17 4.96
C ALA A 81 -15.33 3.39 4.34
N PHE A 82 -16.10 4.40 3.93
CA PHE A 82 -15.56 5.55 3.18
C PHE A 82 -14.68 6.50 4.00
N THR A 83 -14.83 6.56 5.32
CA THR A 83 -14.17 7.53 6.21
C THR A 83 -12.64 7.57 6.05
N PHE A 84 -11.99 6.39 6.01
CA PHE A 84 -10.54 6.27 5.82
C PHE A 84 -10.13 5.62 4.50
N ASN A 85 -10.96 4.75 3.93
CA ASN A 85 -10.65 4.13 2.63
C ASN A 85 -10.73 5.15 1.49
N ARG A 86 -11.64 6.13 1.59
CA ARG A 86 -11.86 7.19 0.59
C ARG A 86 -12.02 6.61 -0.82
N PHE A 87 -11.87 7.46 -1.83
CA PHE A 87 -11.91 7.03 -3.22
C PHE A 87 -10.75 6.08 -3.53
N GLY A 88 -11.06 5.06 -4.33
CA GLY A 88 -10.08 4.16 -4.93
C GLY A 88 -9.12 4.87 -5.88
N LYS A 89 -8.34 4.06 -6.59
CA LYS A 89 -7.47 4.50 -7.68
C LYS A 89 -7.98 3.92 -8.99
N ASN A 90 -7.63 4.54 -10.10
CA ASN A 90 -8.01 4.07 -11.42
C ASN A 90 -6.77 3.74 -12.22
N MET A 91 -6.81 2.61 -12.92
CA MET A 91 -5.91 2.28 -14.02
C MET A 91 -6.61 2.63 -15.32
N ILE A 92 -5.92 3.33 -16.22
CA ILE A 92 -6.49 3.84 -17.47
C ILE A 92 -5.64 3.39 -18.64
N ASP A 93 -6.31 2.88 -19.67
CA ASP A 93 -5.72 2.68 -20.99
C ASP A 93 -5.60 4.01 -21.71
N VAL A 94 -4.37 4.54 -21.73
CA VAL A 94 -4.08 5.85 -22.33
C VAL A 94 -4.32 5.88 -23.84
N SER A 95 -4.33 4.73 -24.52
CA SER A 95 -4.62 4.66 -25.96
C SER A 95 -6.08 5.01 -26.27
N LYS A 96 -6.98 4.86 -25.30
CA LYS A 96 -8.41 5.19 -25.40
C LYS A 96 -8.72 6.63 -25.00
N LEU A 97 -7.74 7.39 -24.53
CA LEU A 97 -7.89 8.82 -24.27
C LEU A 97 -7.88 9.60 -25.58
N LYS A 98 -9.05 10.12 -25.99
CA LYS A 98 -9.16 10.99 -27.17
C LYS A 98 -8.44 12.32 -26.96
N HIS A 99 -8.51 12.85 -25.75
CA HIS A 99 -7.82 14.07 -25.32
C HIS A 99 -7.40 13.91 -23.85
N VAL A 100 -6.26 14.47 -23.49
CA VAL A 100 -5.87 14.64 -22.08
C VAL A 100 -6.66 15.83 -21.55
N GLU A 101 -7.85 15.58 -21.00
CA GLU A 101 -8.62 16.61 -20.30
C GLU A 101 -7.81 17.13 -19.10
N GLN A 102 -7.94 18.42 -18.77
CA GLN A 102 -7.42 18.90 -17.50
C GLN A 102 -8.10 18.12 -16.38
N VAL A 103 -7.28 17.42 -15.60
CA VAL A 103 -7.75 16.56 -14.52
C VAL A 103 -7.99 17.44 -13.29
N PRO A 104 -9.25 17.66 -12.86
CA PRO A 104 -9.52 18.54 -11.71
C PRO A 104 -9.05 17.92 -10.39
N HIS A 105 -8.87 16.59 -10.35
CA HIS A 105 -8.46 15.86 -9.17
C HIS A 105 -7.82 14.52 -9.57
N PRO A 106 -6.70 14.08 -8.97
CA PRO A 106 -6.00 12.85 -9.35
C PRO A 106 -6.81 11.56 -9.11
N HIS A 107 -7.95 11.65 -8.44
CA HIS A 107 -8.91 10.54 -8.34
C HIS A 107 -10.01 10.57 -9.42
N LEU A 108 -10.02 11.58 -10.30
CA LEU A 108 -11.01 11.84 -11.35
C LEU A 108 -10.31 12.12 -12.69
N VAL A 109 -9.37 11.24 -13.07
CA VAL A 109 -8.47 11.45 -14.21
C VAL A 109 -9.21 11.51 -15.56
N ALA A 110 -10.33 10.82 -15.71
CA ALA A 110 -11.14 10.88 -16.92
C ALA A 110 -12.59 10.48 -16.61
N PRO A 111 -13.43 11.35 -16.04
CA PRO A 111 -14.76 10.96 -15.55
C PRO A 111 -15.69 10.40 -16.65
N LYS A 112 -15.44 10.71 -17.93
CA LYS A 112 -16.15 10.11 -19.06
C LYS A 112 -15.72 8.68 -19.36
N LEU A 113 -14.42 8.38 -19.18
CA LEU A 113 -13.82 7.06 -19.44
C LEU A 113 -13.95 6.14 -18.21
N CYS A 114 -13.74 6.74 -17.04
CA CYS A 114 -13.87 6.19 -15.70
C CYS A 114 -15.04 6.88 -14.98
N PRO A 115 -16.30 6.67 -15.39
CA PRO A 115 -17.42 7.15 -14.60
C PRO A 115 -17.29 6.55 -13.20
N ARG A 116 -17.54 7.33 -12.14
CA ARG A 116 -17.47 6.83 -10.76
C ARG A 116 -18.44 5.66 -10.62
N PRO A 117 -17.98 4.40 -10.65
CA PRO A 117 -18.88 3.28 -10.42
C PRO A 117 -19.09 3.19 -8.90
N PRO A 118 -20.07 2.41 -8.42
CA PRO A 118 -19.87 1.79 -7.11
C PRO A 118 -18.51 1.08 -7.15
N LEU A 119 -17.58 1.45 -6.26
CA LEU A 119 -16.30 0.75 -6.19
C LEU A 119 -16.60 -0.73 -5.92
N PRO A 120 -15.96 -1.68 -6.64
CA PRO A 120 -16.16 -3.09 -6.36
C PRO A 120 -15.82 -3.37 -4.90
N CYS A 121 -16.49 -4.36 -4.31
CA CYS A 121 -16.17 -4.82 -2.97
C CYS A 121 -14.67 -5.17 -2.91
N TYR A 122 -13.99 -4.75 -1.84
CA TYR A 122 -12.54 -4.93 -1.73
C TYR A 122 -12.12 -6.40 -1.84
N ASP A 123 -12.92 -7.32 -1.26
CA ASP A 123 -12.65 -8.76 -1.25
C ASP A 123 -12.94 -9.46 -2.58
N GLU A 124 -13.76 -8.83 -3.43
CA GLU A 124 -14.16 -9.36 -4.73
C GLU A 124 -13.28 -8.81 -5.87
N SER A 125 -12.55 -7.72 -5.60
CA SER A 125 -11.75 -7.05 -6.63
C SER A 125 -10.41 -7.77 -6.86
N LEU A 126 -10.09 -8.04 -8.12
CA LEU A 126 -8.81 -8.63 -8.51
C LEU A 126 -7.63 -7.71 -8.22
N LEU A 127 -7.76 -6.43 -8.58
CA LEU A 127 -6.75 -5.40 -8.33
C LEU A 127 -7.25 -4.42 -7.28
N ARG A 128 -6.47 -4.26 -6.22
CA ARG A 128 -6.81 -3.44 -5.06
C ARG A 128 -5.62 -2.63 -4.60
N VAL A 129 -5.88 -1.58 -3.84
CA VAL A 129 -4.87 -0.65 -3.33
C VAL A 129 -4.80 -0.75 -1.81
N ASN A 130 -3.66 -1.20 -1.31
CA ASN A 130 -3.34 -1.15 0.11
C ASN A 130 -2.70 0.22 0.41
N HIS A 131 -3.45 1.07 1.11
CA HIS A 131 -3.02 2.43 1.44
C HIS A 131 -2.47 2.47 2.87
N TYR A 132 -1.16 2.29 2.98
CA TYR A 132 -0.44 2.32 4.25
C TYR A 132 -0.18 3.74 4.74
N LEU A 133 -0.49 3.99 6.01
CA LEU A 133 -0.09 5.21 6.70
C LEU A 133 1.45 5.26 6.82
N GLY A 134 2.07 4.15 7.23
CA GLY A 134 3.50 4.04 7.50
C GLY A 134 3.87 4.58 8.89
N SER A 135 5.17 4.62 9.20
CA SER A 135 5.66 5.22 10.44
C SER A 135 5.45 6.74 10.47
N TRP A 136 5.63 7.36 11.63
CA TRP A 136 5.54 8.82 11.75
C TRP A 136 6.57 9.53 10.86
N GLU A 137 7.79 9.01 10.79
CA GLU A 137 8.87 9.55 9.96
C GLU A 137 8.48 9.52 8.48
N SER A 138 7.96 8.37 8.00
CA SER A 138 7.44 8.25 6.63
C SER A 138 6.21 9.12 6.39
N TYR A 139 5.34 9.30 7.38
CA TYR A 139 4.14 10.12 7.26
C TYR A 139 4.51 11.61 7.16
N SER A 140 5.29 12.10 8.11
CA SER A 140 5.66 13.51 8.27
C SER A 140 6.64 14.01 7.19
N SER A 141 7.50 13.14 6.65
CA SER A 141 8.45 13.47 5.57
C SER A 141 7.80 13.68 4.21
N ARG A 142 6.59 13.16 3.98
CA ARG A 142 5.88 13.44 2.74
C ARG A 142 5.70 14.97 2.67
N GLY A 143 6.13 15.60 1.59
CA GLY A 143 5.77 17.00 1.30
C GLY A 143 4.27 17.11 0.98
N GLY A 144 3.68 18.31 1.08
CA GLY A 144 2.30 18.54 0.64
C GLY A 144 1.67 19.84 1.13
N TYR A 145 0.58 20.23 0.47
CA TYR A 145 -0.20 21.46 0.74
C TYR A 145 -1.01 21.41 2.05
N VAL A 146 -1.25 20.22 2.61
CA VAL A 146 -2.00 20.05 3.85
C VAL A 146 -1.03 19.72 4.97
N ALA A 147 -1.07 20.51 6.04
CA ALA A 147 -0.28 20.28 7.24
C ALA A 147 -0.57 18.88 7.80
N ARG A 148 0.47 18.04 7.88
CA ARG A 148 0.40 16.74 8.54
C ARG A 148 0.66 16.96 10.02
N THR A 149 -0.36 16.76 10.85
CA THR A 149 -0.25 16.94 12.30
C THR A 149 -0.04 15.60 12.99
N VAL A 150 0.61 15.64 14.16
CA VAL A 150 0.73 14.47 15.05
C VAL A 150 -0.65 13.95 15.42
N THR A 151 -1.63 14.83 15.65
CA THR A 151 -3.00 14.46 15.99
C THR A 151 -3.69 13.67 14.88
N ASP A 152 -3.60 14.12 13.62
CA ASP A 152 -4.19 13.38 12.49
C ASP A 152 -3.47 12.04 12.26
N PHE A 153 -2.16 11.98 12.47
CA PHE A 153 -1.43 10.72 12.44
C PHE A 153 -1.92 9.78 13.53
N GLN A 154 -1.96 10.20 14.80
CA GLN A 154 -2.39 9.36 15.93
C GLN A 154 -3.80 8.81 15.74
N LEU A 155 -4.73 9.63 15.23
CA LEU A 155 -6.09 9.20 14.91
C LEU A 155 -6.12 8.06 13.89
N ARG A 156 -5.24 8.11 12.88
CA ARG A 156 -5.20 7.11 11.81
C ARG A 156 -4.31 5.92 12.12
N ALA A 157 -3.28 6.13 12.93
CA ALA A 157 -2.28 5.15 13.30
C ALA A 157 -2.88 4.01 14.14
N SER A 158 -3.84 4.34 14.99
CA SER A 158 -4.50 3.42 15.92
C SER A 158 -5.60 2.55 15.30
N ILE A 159 -5.87 2.71 14.01
CA ILE A 159 -6.88 1.92 13.29
C ILE A 159 -6.58 0.42 13.40
N ASN A 160 -7.56 -0.34 13.87
CA ASN A 160 -7.49 -1.78 14.10
C ASN A 160 -8.88 -2.42 13.99
N GLU A 161 -9.54 -2.27 12.85
CA GLU A 161 -10.90 -2.80 12.61
C GLU A 161 -10.89 -4.12 11.82
N GLY A 162 -9.71 -4.63 11.47
CA GLY A 162 -9.50 -5.89 10.78
C GLY A 162 -8.03 -6.11 10.45
N GLU A 163 -7.69 -7.32 10.02
CA GLU A 163 -6.35 -7.71 9.58
C GLU A 163 -6.42 -8.37 8.19
N ASP A 164 -5.40 -8.14 7.35
CA ASP A 164 -5.33 -8.71 6.00
C ASP A 164 -3.87 -9.09 5.65
N ASP A 165 -3.69 -10.33 5.22
CA ASP A 165 -2.40 -10.93 4.88
C ASP A 165 -2.21 -11.23 3.41
N ASP A 166 -3.21 -10.94 2.58
CA ASP A 166 -3.25 -11.46 1.22
C ASP A 166 -2.07 -10.99 0.37
N ILE A 167 -1.52 -9.81 0.68
CA ILE A 167 -0.35 -9.27 -0.03
C ILE A 167 0.95 -9.94 0.42
N ARG A 168 1.08 -10.38 1.68
CA ARG A 168 2.35 -10.77 2.31
C ARG A 168 3.16 -11.84 1.57
N PRO A 169 2.54 -12.85 0.94
CA PRO A 169 3.30 -13.86 0.19
C PRO A 169 4.10 -13.31 -1.00
N TRP A 170 3.93 -12.04 -1.40
CA TRP A 170 4.61 -11.45 -2.56
C TRP A 170 6.13 -11.58 -2.50
N LEU A 171 6.75 -11.37 -1.33
CA LEU A 171 8.21 -11.34 -1.22
C LEU A 171 8.81 -12.74 -1.45
N GLY A 172 8.18 -13.77 -0.87
CA GLY A 172 8.57 -15.16 -1.10
C GLY A 172 8.52 -15.53 -2.57
N THR A 173 7.43 -15.16 -3.24
CA THR A 173 7.26 -15.40 -4.68
C THR A 173 8.23 -14.59 -5.53
N PHE A 174 8.49 -13.34 -5.16
CA PHE A 174 9.44 -12.49 -5.86
C PHE A 174 10.85 -13.11 -5.84
N VAL A 175 11.28 -13.61 -4.68
CA VAL A 175 12.55 -14.31 -4.51
C VAL A 175 12.58 -15.62 -5.30
N GLU A 176 11.51 -16.41 -5.26
CA GLU A 176 11.39 -17.64 -6.05
C GLU A 176 11.53 -17.37 -7.55
N LYS A 177 10.91 -16.31 -8.07
CA LYS A 177 10.89 -16.00 -9.51
C LYS A 177 12.18 -15.37 -10.04
N LEU A 178 12.85 -14.56 -9.23
CA LEU A 178 14.07 -13.88 -9.66
C LEU A 178 15.35 -14.59 -9.23
N GLU A 179 15.22 -15.63 -8.41
CA GLU A 179 16.31 -16.26 -7.66
C GLU A 179 16.89 -15.33 -6.59
N THR A 180 17.45 -15.95 -5.55
CA THR A 180 17.97 -15.29 -4.35
C THR A 180 18.90 -14.11 -4.64
N LYS A 181 19.93 -14.31 -5.48
CA LYS A 181 20.97 -13.29 -5.71
C LYS A 181 20.41 -12.03 -6.38
N ARG A 182 19.54 -12.19 -7.36
CA ARG A 182 18.94 -11.06 -8.09
C ARG A 182 17.88 -10.36 -7.25
N ALA A 183 17.07 -11.11 -6.53
CA ALA A 183 16.06 -10.55 -5.63
C ALA A 183 16.70 -9.70 -4.53
N TYR A 184 17.78 -10.20 -3.89
CA TYR A 184 18.55 -9.45 -2.91
C TYR A 184 19.06 -8.13 -3.50
N LYS A 185 19.77 -8.19 -4.63
CA LYS A 185 20.33 -7.00 -5.28
C LYS A 185 19.27 -5.94 -5.66
N LEU A 186 18.06 -6.36 -6.01
CA LEU A 186 16.97 -5.42 -6.35
C LEU A 186 16.34 -4.77 -5.11
N LEU A 187 16.56 -5.34 -3.92
CA LEU A 187 15.89 -4.94 -2.69
C LEU A 187 16.85 -4.56 -1.55
N GLU A 188 18.17 -4.56 -1.79
CA GLU A 188 19.19 -4.47 -0.73
C GLU A 188 19.12 -3.19 0.12
N ASP A 189 18.52 -2.12 -0.38
CA ASP A 189 18.27 -0.88 0.37
C ASP A 189 16.79 -0.45 0.36
N ALA A 190 15.89 -1.34 -0.06
CA ALA A 190 14.47 -1.05 -0.10
C ALA A 190 13.99 -0.66 1.31
N GLY A 191 13.19 0.41 1.42
CA GLY A 191 12.58 0.83 2.68
C GLY A 191 13.52 1.40 3.74
N VAL A 192 14.83 1.52 3.46
CA VAL A 192 15.80 2.15 4.36
C VAL A 192 15.66 3.67 4.26
N VAL A 193 15.20 4.32 5.33
CA VAL A 193 15.17 5.78 5.42
C VAL A 193 16.55 6.25 5.83
N THR A 194 17.36 6.66 4.86
CA THR A 194 18.63 7.33 5.14
C THR A 194 18.30 8.75 5.58
N LEU A 195 18.43 9.04 6.87
CA LEU A 195 18.43 10.42 7.35
C LEU A 195 19.71 11.07 6.79
N HIS A 196 19.57 11.83 5.71
CA HIS A 196 20.60 12.78 5.34
C HIS A 196 20.61 13.84 6.45
N VAL A 197 21.48 13.63 7.44
CA VAL A 197 21.96 14.71 8.28
C VAL A 197 22.81 15.58 7.37
N GLU A 198 22.16 16.39 6.53
CA GLU A 198 22.81 17.60 6.06
C GLU A 198 23.17 18.36 7.32
N LEU A 199 24.46 18.37 7.65
CA LEU A 199 25.03 19.27 8.62
C LEU A 199 24.67 20.68 8.14
N TYR A 200 23.51 21.18 8.60
CA TYR A 200 23.14 22.59 8.56
C TYR A 200 24.08 23.32 9.52
N GLN A 201 25.36 23.37 9.15
CA GLN A 201 26.39 24.03 9.93
C GLN A 201 26.38 25.54 9.77
N ASN A 202 25.51 26.15 8.96
CA ASN A 202 25.50 27.61 8.76
C ASN A 202 24.11 28.22 8.43
N ARG A 203 23.10 27.96 9.27
CA ARG A 203 22.04 28.95 9.49
C ARG A 203 21.82 29.12 10.99
N THR A 204 22.32 30.25 11.46
CA THR A 204 22.13 30.84 12.79
C THR A 204 20.73 30.59 13.37
N GLU A 205 20.74 30.06 14.59
CA GLU A 205 19.65 30.04 15.58
C GLU A 205 18.35 29.32 15.19
N PHE A 206 18.38 28.00 15.24
CA PHE A 206 17.24 27.25 15.77
C PHE A 206 17.75 26.32 16.87
N SER A 207 17.37 26.61 18.11
CA SER A 207 17.57 25.72 19.25
C SER A 207 16.76 24.45 19.01
N VAL A 208 17.41 23.41 18.51
CA VAL A 208 16.95 22.04 18.72
C VAL A 208 17.29 21.73 20.16
N LYS A 209 16.31 21.91 21.06
CA LYS A 209 16.35 21.19 22.33
C LYS A 209 16.31 19.71 21.98
N GLU A 210 17.42 19.02 22.22
CA GLU A 210 17.49 17.57 22.22
C GLU A 210 16.39 17.03 23.13
N ASN A 211 15.30 16.56 22.53
CA ASN A 211 14.45 15.54 23.14
C ASN A 211 14.51 14.34 22.20
N VAL A 212 15.67 13.67 22.21
CA VAL A 212 15.72 12.25 21.90
C VAL A 212 15.10 11.54 23.10
N THR A 213 13.77 11.56 23.17
CA THR A 213 13.07 10.61 24.02
C THR A 213 13.17 9.28 23.31
N ASN A 214 14.01 8.41 23.87
CA ASN A 214 13.94 6.96 23.66
C ASN A 214 12.46 6.54 23.71
N TYR A 215 11.87 6.19 22.57
CA TYR A 215 10.66 5.39 22.58
C TYR A 215 11.08 3.98 22.96
N MET A 216 11.26 3.76 24.27
CA MET A 216 11.23 2.42 24.83
C MET A 216 9.82 1.86 24.61
N VAL A 217 9.75 0.78 23.85
CA VAL A 217 8.62 -0.13 23.85
C VAL A 217 8.55 -0.75 25.24
N GLY A 218 7.71 -0.19 26.12
CA GLY A 218 7.43 -0.75 27.43
C GLY A 218 6.42 -1.91 27.33
N PRO A 219 6.57 -2.97 28.15
CA PRO A 219 5.68 -4.13 28.09
C PRO A 219 4.30 -3.81 28.66
N MET A 220 3.24 -4.25 27.96
CA MET A 220 1.89 -4.31 28.54
C MET A 220 1.88 -5.39 29.63
N LEU A 221 1.90 -4.97 30.89
CA LEU A 221 1.60 -5.85 32.02
C LEU A 221 0.09 -6.10 32.07
N GLY A 222 -0.25 -7.38 32.15
CA GLY A 222 -1.62 -7.87 32.32
C GLY A 222 -2.22 -7.53 33.68
N SER A 223 -3.53 -7.37 33.67
CA SER A 223 -4.39 -7.29 34.84
C SER A 223 -4.88 -8.69 35.22
N ASN A 224 -4.63 -9.07 36.48
CA ASN A 224 -5.48 -10.02 37.22
C ASN A 224 -6.85 -9.42 37.49
#